data_AF-A0A560L1C5-F1
#
_entry.id   AF-A0A560L1C5-F1
#
_cell.length_a   1.000
_cell.length_b   1.000
_cell.length_c   1.000
_cell.angle_alpha   90.00
_cell.angle_beta   90.00
_cell.angle_gamma   90.00
#
_symmetry.space_group_name_H-M   'P 1'
#
loop_
_entity.id
_entity.type
_entity.pdbx_description
1 polymer ?
#
loop_
_entity_poly.entity_id
_entity_poly.type
_entity_poly.pdbx_seq_one_letter_code
_entity_poly.pdbx_strand_id
1 'polypeptide(L)'
;MIALERKCVTVHADLAPDRRIHAGGGQARALYSEAVRNMATRTKPEGGALAAVVERLVTDGVKEAGERQIAVEKVIDEKLAPIQEFVGGYDFATVLKAYWRGSETSNEDLKTAALRWLRGEFSTKTEANKSLGVRTIVDDDSVYDSLKSLACLTKVAGYAGLLVMFDEMVNIYKLQSAQARKLNFEQILRIVNDALQGNTSSIGFMMCGTPQFLMDTRRGLYSYEALQSRLAENQFATGGLVDLSGPVINLQSLTPEDLLVLLSNIRNVFAAGDPSKYLVPDEALPAFMHHCDRRIGEAYFRTPRTTVKAFVQLLSVLEQNPGARWQDLLGQVQVAADLHGQEEMVPEGGPQAGDGDELTSLRIGT
;
A
#
# COMPACT_ATOMS: atom_id res chain seq x y z
N MET A 1 3.98 5.05 -13.71
CA MET A 1 3.80 3.68 -13.18
C MET A 1 3.39 2.76 -14.32
N ILE A 2 4.15 1.69 -14.61
CA ILE A 2 3.95 0.79 -15.77
C ILE A 2 2.54 0.17 -15.79
N ALA A 3 1.95 -0.10 -14.61
CA ALA A 3 0.59 -0.61 -14.51
C ALA A 3 -0.45 0.31 -15.19
N LEU A 4 -0.31 1.62 -15.05
CA LEU A 4 -1.21 2.60 -15.66
C LEU A 4 -1.07 2.62 -17.19
N GLU A 5 0.15 2.42 -17.70
CA GLU A 5 0.41 2.30 -19.15
C GLU A 5 -0.25 1.05 -19.73
N ARG A 6 -0.34 -0.03 -18.95
CA ARG A 6 -1.06 -1.27 -19.29
C ARG A 6 -2.57 -1.22 -19.04
N LYS A 7 -3.14 -0.02 -18.83
CA LYS A 7 -4.57 0.22 -18.57
C LYS A 7 -5.10 -0.43 -17.28
N CYS A 8 -4.24 -0.76 -16.32
CA CYS A 8 -4.70 -1.15 -14.98
C CYS A 8 -5.11 0.09 -14.18
N VAL A 9 -6.08 -0.10 -13.28
CA VAL A 9 -6.35 0.83 -12.19
C VAL A 9 -5.50 0.43 -11.01
N THR A 10 -4.99 1.39 -10.24
CA THR A 10 -4.17 1.10 -9.06
C THR A 10 -4.78 1.73 -7.84
N VAL A 11 -4.72 1.05 -6.70
CA VAL A 11 -5.07 1.60 -5.38
C VAL A 11 -3.88 1.39 -4.45
N HIS A 12 -3.55 2.38 -3.61
CA HIS A 12 -2.36 2.31 -2.76
C HIS A 12 -2.61 2.87 -1.36
N ALA A 13 -2.08 2.19 -0.35
CA ALA A 13 -2.14 2.66 1.02
C ALA A 13 -0.98 2.11 1.85
N ASP A 14 -0.47 2.93 2.76
CA ASP A 14 0.53 2.52 3.74
C ASP A 14 -0.19 1.97 4.98
N LEU A 15 0.26 0.82 5.46
CA LEU A 15 -0.19 0.32 6.75
C LEU A 15 0.31 1.25 7.86
N ALA A 16 -0.50 1.38 8.90
CA ALA A 16 -0.23 2.20 10.07
C ALA A 16 -0.93 1.59 11.29
N PRO A 17 -0.66 2.06 12.52
CA PRO A 17 -1.33 1.53 13.71
C PRO A 17 -2.86 1.54 13.62
N ASP A 18 -3.45 2.47 12.88
CA ASP A 18 -4.89 2.64 12.63
C ASP A 18 -5.36 2.12 11.26
N ARG A 19 -4.45 1.62 10.40
CA ARG A 19 -4.74 1.09 9.06
C ARG A 19 -4.08 -0.28 8.89
N ARG A 20 -4.87 -1.35 8.98
CA ARG A 20 -4.38 -2.74 8.98
C ARG A 20 -5.16 -3.60 8.01
N ILE A 21 -4.59 -4.72 7.58
CA ILE A 21 -5.28 -5.64 6.66
C ILE A 21 -6.46 -6.31 7.36
N HIS A 22 -6.27 -6.68 8.63
CA HIS A 22 -7.31 -7.22 9.50
C HIS A 22 -7.26 -6.51 10.85
N ALA A 23 -8.39 -5.92 11.26
CA ALA A 23 -8.57 -5.32 12.57
C ALA A 23 -10.05 -5.02 12.80
N GLY A 24 -10.46 -4.83 14.06
CA GLY A 24 -11.78 -4.31 14.39
C GLY A 24 -11.77 -2.80 14.62
N GLY A 25 -12.95 -2.21 14.78
CA GLY A 25 -13.11 -0.79 15.14
C GLY A 25 -12.94 0.20 13.99
N GLY A 26 -13.00 -0.27 12.75
CA GLY A 26 -12.92 0.52 11.51
C GLY A 26 -11.52 0.65 10.92
N GLN A 27 -10.51 -0.03 11.50
CA GLN A 27 -9.12 0.08 11.06
C GLN A 27 -8.85 -0.60 9.71
N ALA A 28 -9.51 -1.73 9.42
CA ALA A 28 -9.40 -2.36 8.11
C ALA A 28 -10.16 -1.56 7.06
N ARG A 29 -11.34 -1.05 7.41
CA ARG A 29 -12.08 -0.10 6.58
C ARG A 29 -11.29 1.17 6.30
N ALA A 30 -10.50 1.67 7.26
CA ALA A 30 -9.64 2.83 7.06
C ALA A 30 -8.53 2.57 6.03
N LEU A 31 -7.90 1.38 6.05
CA LEU A 31 -6.95 0.98 5.02
C LEU A 31 -7.61 0.93 3.63
N TYR A 32 -8.80 0.33 3.54
CA TYR A 32 -9.59 0.30 2.30
C TYR A 32 -9.92 1.71 1.80
N SER A 33 -10.42 2.57 2.69
CA SER A 33 -10.85 3.93 2.34
C SER A 33 -9.68 4.75 1.81
N GLU A 34 -8.52 4.65 2.44
CA GLU A 34 -7.30 5.30 1.97
C GLU A 34 -6.88 4.75 0.60
N ALA A 35 -6.88 3.41 0.42
CA ALA A 35 -6.51 2.79 -0.84
C ALA A 35 -7.41 3.26 -2.00
N VAL A 36 -8.73 3.29 -1.78
CA VAL A 36 -9.70 3.72 -2.80
C VAL A 36 -9.64 5.23 -3.04
N ARG A 37 -9.39 6.05 -2.01
CA ARG A 37 -9.13 7.48 -2.16
C ARG A 37 -7.94 7.73 -3.08
N ASN A 38 -6.90 6.93 -2.91
CA ASN A 38 -5.66 6.95 -3.67
C ASN A 38 -5.76 6.19 -5.02
N MET A 39 -6.98 5.82 -5.43
CA MET A 39 -7.21 5.18 -6.72
C MET A 39 -6.71 6.05 -7.86
N ALA A 40 -5.84 5.49 -8.71
CA ALA A 40 -5.24 6.17 -9.85
C ALA A 40 -5.52 5.42 -11.16
N THR A 41 -5.61 6.20 -12.24
CA THR A 41 -5.69 5.72 -13.63
C THR A 41 -4.66 6.45 -14.47
N ARG A 42 -4.44 6.02 -15.72
CA ARG A 42 -3.51 6.70 -16.63
C ARG A 42 -3.82 8.18 -16.83
N THR A 43 -5.09 8.56 -16.82
CA THR A 43 -5.53 9.95 -17.00
C THR A 43 -5.55 10.74 -15.69
N LYS A 44 -5.43 10.08 -14.54
CA LYS A 44 -5.42 10.70 -13.22
C LYS A 44 -4.44 9.96 -12.29
N PRO A 45 -3.11 10.15 -12.48
CA PRO A 45 -2.09 9.41 -11.75
C PRO A 45 -1.98 9.80 -10.27
N GLU A 46 -2.38 11.02 -9.92
CA GLU A 46 -2.27 11.60 -8.55
C GLU A 46 -3.35 11.10 -7.57
N GLY A 47 -4.21 10.15 -7.96
CA GLY A 47 -5.28 9.62 -7.11
C GLY A 47 -6.67 10.22 -7.36
N GLY A 48 -7.67 9.79 -6.58
CA GLY A 48 -9.05 10.26 -6.67
C GLY A 48 -9.77 9.90 -7.97
N ALA A 49 -9.43 8.77 -8.60
CA ALA A 49 -9.95 8.37 -9.91
C ALA A 49 -11.27 7.56 -9.85
N LEU A 50 -11.77 7.20 -8.65
CA LEU A 50 -12.98 6.40 -8.50
C LEU A 50 -14.19 6.98 -9.26
N ALA A 51 -14.45 8.28 -9.11
CA ALA A 51 -15.56 8.93 -9.81
C ALA A 51 -15.42 8.79 -11.34
N ALA A 52 -14.22 8.95 -11.88
CA ALA A 52 -13.97 8.80 -13.32
C ALA A 52 -14.13 7.35 -13.80
N VAL A 53 -13.81 6.36 -12.96
CA VAL A 53 -14.03 4.93 -13.27
C VAL A 53 -15.53 4.63 -13.34
N VAL A 54 -16.32 5.09 -12.36
CA VAL A 54 -17.78 4.90 -12.33
C VAL A 54 -18.46 5.69 -13.46
N GLU A 55 -18.04 6.92 -13.73
CA GLU A 55 -18.58 7.75 -14.80
C GLU A 55 -18.36 7.10 -16.18
N ARG A 56 -17.19 6.50 -16.38
CA ARG A 56 -16.89 5.76 -17.61
C ARG A 56 -17.83 4.57 -17.81
N LEU A 57 -18.11 3.79 -16.76
CA LEU A 57 -19.08 2.70 -16.82
C LEU A 57 -20.46 3.19 -17.28
N VAL A 58 -20.94 4.29 -16.70
CA VAL A 58 -22.24 4.87 -17.03
C VAL A 58 -22.26 5.38 -18.46
N THR A 59 -21.24 6.14 -18.87
CA THR A 59 -21.12 6.69 -20.23
C THR A 59 -21.09 5.57 -21.29
N ASP A 60 -20.30 4.52 -21.05
CA ASP A 60 -20.21 3.36 -21.93
C ASP A 60 -21.56 2.62 -21.99
N GLY A 61 -22.28 2.53 -20.87
CA GLY A 61 -23.63 1.96 -20.80
C GLY A 61 -24.68 2.75 -21.61
N VAL A 62 -24.68 4.08 -21.48
CA VAL A 62 -25.58 4.96 -22.25
C VAL A 62 -25.32 4.83 -23.76
N LYS A 63 -24.04 4.82 -24.15
CA LYS A 63 -23.65 4.66 -25.56
C LYS A 63 -24.13 3.32 -26.12
N GLU A 64 -23.85 2.23 -25.42
CA GLU A 64 -24.26 0.88 -25.84
C GLU A 64 -25.78 0.72 -25.90
N ALA A 65 -26.52 1.34 -24.96
CA ALA A 65 -27.98 1.35 -25.00
C ALA A 65 -28.53 2.06 -26.25
N GLY A 66 -27.92 3.17 -26.65
CA GLY A 66 -28.24 3.88 -27.90
C GLY A 66 -27.96 3.03 -29.15
N GLU A 67 -26.83 2.32 -29.19
CA GLU A 67 -26.46 1.42 -30.28
C GLU A 67 -27.40 0.22 -30.40
N ARG A 68 -27.84 -0.34 -29.25
CA ARG A 68 -28.74 -1.50 -29.18
C ARG A 68 -30.23 -1.15 -29.21
N GLN A 69 -30.57 0.14 -29.13
CA GLN A 69 -31.95 0.64 -29.05
C GLN A 69 -32.78 0.02 -27.92
N ILE A 70 -32.17 -0.14 -26.74
CA ILE A 70 -32.84 -0.63 -25.52
C ILE A 70 -32.70 0.39 -24.39
N ALA A 71 -33.46 0.20 -23.31
CA ALA A 71 -33.36 1.06 -22.14
C ALA A 71 -31.95 1.02 -21.51
N VAL A 72 -31.42 2.19 -21.14
CA VAL A 72 -30.10 2.33 -20.47
C VAL A 72 -30.03 1.46 -19.21
N GLU A 73 -31.10 1.44 -18.41
CA GLU A 73 -31.18 0.61 -17.20
C GLU A 73 -30.91 -0.87 -17.49
N LYS A 74 -31.41 -1.40 -18.62
CA LYS A 74 -31.19 -2.80 -18.99
C LYS A 74 -29.71 -3.08 -19.29
N VAL A 75 -29.02 -2.17 -19.98
CA VAL A 75 -27.58 -2.31 -20.25
C VAL A 75 -26.76 -2.19 -18.96
N ILE A 76 -27.11 -1.23 -18.10
CA ILE A 76 -26.44 -1.08 -16.79
C ILE A 76 -26.62 -2.36 -15.97
N ASP A 77 -27.81 -2.94 -15.94
CA ASP A 77 -28.10 -4.18 -15.25
C ASP A 77 -27.28 -5.36 -15.78
N GLU A 78 -27.19 -5.50 -17.11
CA GLU A 78 -26.37 -6.52 -17.77
C GLU A 78 -24.87 -6.33 -17.45
N LYS A 79 -24.37 -5.09 -17.45
CA LYS A 79 -22.98 -4.76 -17.09
C LYS A 79 -22.67 -5.03 -15.63
N LEU A 80 -23.62 -4.81 -14.73
CA LEU A 80 -23.44 -5.01 -13.29
C LEU A 80 -23.65 -6.45 -12.83
N ALA A 81 -24.24 -7.32 -13.66
CA ALA A 81 -24.50 -8.72 -13.32
C ALA A 81 -23.25 -9.48 -12.82
N PRO A 82 -22.06 -9.37 -13.44
CA PRO A 82 -20.85 -10.04 -12.96
C PRO A 82 -20.42 -9.61 -11.55
N ILE A 83 -20.73 -8.38 -11.13
CA ILE A 83 -20.41 -7.89 -9.78
C ILE A 83 -21.26 -8.59 -8.73
N GLN A 84 -22.48 -9.00 -9.08
CA GLN A 84 -23.42 -9.65 -8.14
C GLN A 84 -22.98 -11.07 -7.74
N GLU A 85 -22.05 -11.68 -8.49
CA GLU A 85 -21.48 -12.99 -8.17
C GLU A 85 -20.53 -12.94 -6.97
N PHE A 86 -20.03 -11.75 -6.61
CA PHE A 86 -19.15 -11.55 -5.47
C PHE A 86 -19.93 -11.42 -4.15
N VAL A 87 -19.29 -11.77 -3.04
CA VAL A 87 -19.84 -11.57 -1.69
C VAL A 87 -20.09 -10.08 -1.46
N GLY A 88 -21.34 -9.70 -1.16
CA GLY A 88 -21.75 -8.29 -1.05
C GLY A 88 -22.04 -7.59 -2.38
N GLY A 89 -21.94 -8.31 -3.50
CA GLY A 89 -22.06 -7.77 -4.85
C GLY A 89 -23.41 -7.14 -5.21
N TYR A 90 -24.51 -7.61 -4.61
CA TYR A 90 -25.85 -7.05 -4.83
C TYR A 90 -25.98 -5.60 -4.33
N ASP A 91 -25.50 -5.32 -3.12
CA ASP A 91 -25.50 -3.96 -2.57
C ASP A 91 -24.50 -3.09 -3.35
N PHE A 92 -23.34 -3.63 -3.73
CA PHE A 92 -22.35 -2.95 -4.56
C PHE A 92 -22.94 -2.52 -5.93
N ALA A 93 -23.65 -3.42 -6.61
CA ALA A 93 -24.36 -3.13 -7.85
C ALA A 93 -25.48 -2.10 -7.63
N THR A 94 -26.22 -2.20 -6.52
CA THR A 94 -27.27 -1.23 -6.15
C THR A 94 -26.69 0.18 -5.98
N VAL A 95 -25.53 0.31 -5.35
CA VAL A 95 -24.82 1.59 -5.22
C VAL A 95 -24.38 2.14 -6.57
N LEU A 96 -23.88 1.31 -7.48
CA LEU A 96 -23.51 1.75 -8.83
C LEU A 96 -24.74 2.18 -9.65
N LYS A 97 -25.88 1.48 -9.52
CA LYS A 97 -27.15 1.92 -10.12
C LYS A 97 -27.62 3.24 -9.52
N ALA A 98 -27.44 3.45 -8.22
CA ALA A 98 -27.77 4.73 -7.57
C ALA A 98 -26.92 5.88 -8.14
N TYR A 99 -25.62 5.65 -8.39
CA TYR A 99 -24.79 6.63 -9.08
C TYR A 99 -25.32 6.95 -10.48
N TRP A 100 -25.64 5.94 -11.30
CA TRP A 100 -26.24 6.15 -12.62
C TRP A 100 -27.54 6.95 -12.54
N ARG A 101 -28.48 6.58 -11.66
CA ARG A 101 -29.73 7.31 -11.46
C ARG A 101 -29.49 8.75 -11.04
N GLY A 102 -28.47 8.98 -10.21
CA GLY A 102 -28.03 10.31 -9.82
C GLY A 102 -27.54 11.13 -11.02
N SER A 103 -26.77 10.54 -11.92
CA SER A 103 -26.36 11.18 -13.17
C SER A 103 -27.54 11.49 -14.10
N GLU A 104 -28.48 10.56 -14.26
CA GLU A 104 -29.67 10.73 -15.12
C GLU A 104 -30.59 11.86 -14.59
N THR A 105 -30.73 11.95 -13.27
CA THR A 105 -31.63 12.91 -12.60
C THR A 105 -30.93 14.20 -12.16
N SER A 106 -29.64 14.38 -12.48
CA SER A 106 -28.81 15.49 -12.00
C SER A 106 -28.82 15.64 -10.47
N ASN A 107 -28.93 14.52 -9.75
CA ASN A 107 -28.91 14.46 -8.29
C ASN A 107 -27.49 14.20 -7.78
N GLU A 108 -26.77 15.29 -7.48
CA GLU A 108 -25.38 15.24 -6.99
C GLU A 108 -25.25 14.65 -5.59
N ASP A 109 -26.28 14.76 -4.74
CA ASP A 109 -26.29 14.14 -3.42
C ASP A 109 -26.28 12.61 -3.53
N LEU A 110 -27.06 12.05 -4.47
CA LEU A 110 -27.12 10.62 -4.71
C LEU A 110 -25.80 10.09 -5.29
N LYS A 111 -25.19 10.81 -6.24
CA LYS A 111 -23.85 10.48 -6.76
C LYS A 111 -22.80 10.52 -5.66
N THR A 112 -22.81 11.56 -4.84
CA THR A 112 -21.88 11.73 -3.72
C THR A 112 -22.05 10.61 -2.71
N ALA A 113 -23.29 10.28 -2.32
CA ALA A 113 -23.59 9.17 -1.44
C ALA A 113 -23.07 7.84 -2.02
N ALA A 114 -23.29 7.57 -3.30
CA ALA A 114 -22.81 6.34 -3.93
C ALA A 114 -21.27 6.24 -3.90
N LEU A 115 -20.58 7.33 -4.22
CA LEU A 115 -19.12 7.37 -4.15
C LEU A 115 -18.60 7.24 -2.70
N ARG A 116 -19.27 7.84 -1.71
CA ARG A 116 -18.95 7.67 -0.28
C ARG A 116 -19.03 6.20 0.13
N TRP A 117 -20.06 5.47 -0.34
CA TRP A 117 -20.23 4.06 -0.01
C TRP A 117 -19.14 3.21 -0.65
N LEU A 118 -18.83 3.44 -1.93
CA LEU A 118 -17.74 2.76 -2.63
C LEU A 118 -16.36 3.00 -1.99
N ARG A 119 -16.15 4.17 -1.37
CA ARG A 119 -14.95 4.48 -0.58
C ARG A 119 -14.96 3.91 0.84
N GLY A 120 -16.05 3.30 1.31
CA GLY A 120 -16.13 2.81 2.69
C GLY A 120 -16.30 3.91 3.75
N GLU A 121 -16.84 5.07 3.38
CA GLU A 121 -16.96 6.25 4.25
C GLU A 121 -18.28 6.31 5.04
N PHE A 122 -19.11 5.28 4.97
CA PHE A 122 -20.31 5.16 5.80
C PHE A 122 -19.96 4.48 7.12
N SER A 123 -20.33 5.11 8.23
CA SER A 123 -20.08 4.59 9.57
C SER A 123 -21.13 3.59 10.03
N THR A 124 -22.37 3.71 9.53
CA THR A 124 -23.51 2.87 9.94
C THR A 124 -24.34 2.39 8.75
N LYS A 125 -24.94 1.20 8.90
CA LYS A 125 -25.90 0.62 7.94
C LYS A 125 -27.16 1.48 7.81
N THR A 126 -27.58 2.13 8.89
CA THR A 126 -28.75 3.03 8.91
C THR A 126 -28.54 4.26 8.00
N GLU A 127 -27.37 4.90 8.07
CA GLU A 127 -27.04 6.04 7.20
C GLU A 127 -26.99 5.62 5.73
N ALA A 128 -26.38 4.46 5.44
CA ALA A 128 -26.31 3.91 4.09
C ALA A 128 -27.69 3.55 3.53
N ASN A 129 -28.55 2.95 4.36
CA ASN A 129 -29.93 2.62 3.98
C ASN A 129 -30.74 3.87 3.67
N LYS A 130 -30.65 4.90 4.51
CA LYS A 130 -31.35 6.17 4.28
C LYS A 130 -30.90 6.86 3.00
N SER A 131 -29.61 6.78 2.67
CA SER A 131 -29.02 7.51 1.55
C SER A 131 -29.12 6.76 0.21
N LEU A 132 -29.05 5.42 0.24
CA LEU A 132 -28.88 4.57 -0.96
C LEU A 132 -29.81 3.35 -1.00
N GLY A 133 -30.57 3.09 0.06
CA GLY A 133 -31.46 1.92 0.14
C GLY A 133 -30.75 0.57 0.39
N VAL A 134 -29.44 0.57 0.59
CA VAL A 134 -28.64 -0.64 0.86
C VAL A 134 -28.68 -1.05 2.34
N ARG A 135 -28.42 -2.32 2.65
CA ARG A 135 -28.44 -2.85 4.03
C ARG A 135 -27.04 -3.10 4.59
N THR A 136 -26.03 -3.05 3.73
CA THR A 136 -24.63 -3.26 4.10
C THR A 136 -23.80 -2.00 3.87
N ILE A 137 -22.60 -2.00 4.44
CA ILE A 137 -21.52 -1.04 4.20
C ILE A 137 -20.25 -1.85 3.99
N VAL A 138 -19.23 -1.24 3.40
CA VAL A 138 -17.87 -1.78 3.53
C VAL A 138 -17.45 -1.62 4.99
N ASP A 139 -17.30 -2.73 5.69
CA ASP A 139 -16.84 -2.84 7.07
C ASP A 139 -15.55 -3.66 7.14
N ASP A 140 -14.98 -3.79 8.33
CA ASP A 140 -13.68 -4.43 8.53
C ASP A 140 -13.63 -5.88 8.00
N ASP A 141 -14.74 -6.61 8.14
CA ASP A 141 -14.85 -8.02 7.74
C ASP A 141 -15.01 -8.19 6.22
N SER A 142 -15.54 -7.16 5.53
CA SER A 142 -15.86 -7.20 4.10
C SER A 142 -14.85 -6.50 3.20
N VAL A 143 -13.76 -5.95 3.73
CA VAL A 143 -12.74 -5.21 2.96
C VAL A 143 -12.22 -6.01 1.76
N TYR A 144 -11.81 -7.26 1.99
CA TYR A 144 -11.22 -8.06 0.92
C TYR A 144 -12.23 -8.44 -0.16
N ASP A 145 -13.46 -8.78 0.24
CA ASP A 145 -14.55 -9.05 -0.69
C ASP A 145 -14.98 -7.79 -1.47
N SER A 146 -14.89 -6.62 -0.83
CA SER A 146 -15.10 -5.32 -1.48
C SER A 146 -14.01 -4.98 -2.49
N LEU A 147 -12.73 -5.31 -2.22
CA LEU A 147 -11.65 -5.16 -3.20
C LEU A 147 -11.84 -6.04 -4.44
N LYS A 148 -12.36 -7.27 -4.26
CA LYS A 148 -12.71 -8.15 -5.40
C LYS A 148 -13.85 -7.55 -6.24
N SER A 149 -14.89 -7.02 -5.58
CA SER A 149 -16.00 -6.33 -6.25
C SER A 149 -15.51 -5.08 -6.99
N LEU A 150 -14.58 -4.33 -6.39
CA LEU A 150 -13.93 -3.18 -7.01
C LEU A 150 -13.10 -3.59 -8.24
N ALA A 151 -12.36 -4.70 -8.17
CA ALA A 151 -11.62 -5.23 -9.31
C ALA A 151 -12.56 -5.60 -10.47
N CYS A 152 -13.69 -6.24 -10.17
CA CYS A 152 -14.74 -6.52 -11.16
C CYS A 152 -15.26 -5.22 -11.79
N LEU A 153 -15.58 -4.20 -10.98
CA LEU A 153 -15.98 -2.88 -11.48
C LEU A 153 -14.95 -2.31 -12.48
N THR A 154 -13.65 -2.39 -12.19
CA THR A 154 -12.64 -1.87 -13.13
C THR A 154 -12.69 -2.58 -14.49
N LYS A 155 -12.95 -3.90 -14.51
CA LYS A 155 -13.10 -4.67 -15.76
C LYS A 155 -14.35 -4.27 -16.51
N VAL A 156 -15.48 -4.18 -15.83
CA VAL A 156 -16.76 -3.77 -16.43
C VAL A 156 -16.66 -2.34 -16.99
N ALA A 157 -15.91 -1.45 -16.33
CA ALA A 157 -15.60 -0.10 -16.81
C ALA A 157 -14.53 -0.05 -17.92
N GLY A 158 -14.08 -1.20 -18.44
CA GLY A 158 -13.18 -1.29 -19.59
C GLY A 158 -11.69 -1.07 -19.29
N TYR A 159 -11.24 -1.34 -18.05
CA TYR A 159 -9.83 -1.40 -17.67
C TYR A 159 -9.29 -2.83 -17.71
N ALA A 160 -7.97 -2.98 -17.61
CA ALA A 160 -7.32 -4.30 -17.65
C ALA A 160 -7.54 -5.10 -16.35
N GLY A 161 -7.69 -4.42 -15.21
CA GLY A 161 -7.88 -4.96 -13.87
C GLY A 161 -7.46 -3.95 -12.80
N LEU A 162 -7.44 -4.40 -11.54
CA LEU A 162 -7.04 -3.63 -10.36
C LEU A 162 -5.73 -4.16 -9.78
N LEU A 163 -4.77 -3.27 -9.52
CA LEU A 163 -3.57 -3.57 -8.73
C LEU A 163 -3.68 -2.88 -7.37
N VAL A 164 -3.70 -3.69 -6.31
CA VAL A 164 -3.73 -3.23 -4.92
C VAL A 164 -2.30 -3.22 -4.38
N MET A 165 -1.84 -2.05 -3.92
CA MET A 165 -0.50 -1.84 -3.41
C MET A 165 -0.56 -1.48 -1.93
N PHE A 166 -0.02 -2.34 -1.07
CA PHE A 166 0.09 -2.08 0.37
C PHE A 166 1.56 -1.95 0.75
N ASP A 167 1.93 -0.79 1.30
CA ASP A 167 3.28 -0.54 1.79
C ASP A 167 3.33 -0.56 3.32
N GLU A 168 4.54 -0.52 3.87
CA GLU A 168 4.79 -0.47 5.32
C GLU A 168 4.18 -1.66 6.08
N MET A 169 4.21 -2.85 5.45
CA MET A 169 3.72 -4.10 6.04
C MET A 169 4.42 -4.45 7.37
N VAL A 170 5.61 -3.90 7.60
CA VAL A 170 6.34 -3.98 8.87
C VAL A 170 5.50 -3.50 10.05
N ASN A 171 4.50 -2.65 9.86
CA ASN A 171 3.60 -2.24 10.95
C ASN A 171 2.82 -3.42 11.57
N ILE A 172 2.57 -4.50 10.82
CA ILE A 172 1.99 -5.73 11.38
C ILE A 172 2.99 -6.40 12.33
N TYR A 173 4.28 -6.43 11.98
CA TYR A 173 5.35 -6.98 12.82
C TYR A 173 5.44 -6.30 14.20
N LYS A 174 5.25 -4.98 14.19
CA LYS A 174 5.32 -4.11 15.38
C LYS A 174 4.15 -4.27 16.35
N LEU A 175 3.07 -4.95 15.94
CA LEU A 175 1.94 -5.21 16.82
C LEU A 175 2.38 -6.02 18.03
N GLN A 176 2.04 -5.56 19.23
CA GLN A 176 2.40 -6.26 20.47
C GLN A 176 1.60 -7.57 20.62
N SER A 177 0.30 -7.53 20.31
CA SER A 177 -0.59 -8.70 20.39
C SER A 177 -0.25 -9.75 19.34
N ALA A 178 0.12 -10.95 19.78
CA ALA A 178 0.35 -12.10 18.91
C ALA A 178 -0.93 -12.53 18.17
N GLN A 179 -2.08 -12.47 18.84
CA GLN A 179 -3.36 -12.78 18.23
C GLN A 179 -3.69 -11.81 17.08
N ALA A 180 -3.41 -10.51 17.26
CA ALA A 180 -3.63 -9.52 16.20
C ALA A 180 -2.71 -9.76 14.98
N ARG A 181 -1.44 -10.14 15.21
CA ARG A 181 -0.52 -10.54 14.12
C ARG A 181 -1.07 -11.75 13.37
N LYS A 182 -1.47 -12.80 14.09
CA LYS A 182 -2.02 -14.02 13.52
C LYS A 182 -3.24 -13.77 12.63
N LEU A 183 -4.19 -12.94 13.06
CA LEU A 183 -5.37 -12.61 12.26
C LEU A 183 -5.01 -11.85 10.96
N ASN A 184 -4.00 -10.96 11.01
CA ASN A 184 -3.48 -10.33 9.80
C ASN A 184 -2.80 -11.34 8.88
N PHE A 185 -2.05 -12.30 9.43
CA PHE A 185 -1.42 -13.37 8.67
C PHE A 185 -2.43 -14.30 8.01
N GLU A 186 -3.52 -14.65 8.70
CA GLU A 186 -4.63 -15.42 8.13
C GLU A 186 -5.28 -14.69 6.95
N GLN A 187 -5.45 -13.37 7.06
CA GLN A 187 -6.01 -12.56 5.97
C GLN A 187 -5.03 -12.44 4.77
N ILE A 188 -3.72 -12.31 5.02
CA ILE A 188 -2.70 -12.36 3.96
C ILE A 188 -2.69 -13.74 3.30
N LEU A 189 -2.79 -14.82 4.09
CA LEU A 189 -2.85 -16.19 3.57
C LEU A 189 -4.08 -16.40 2.69
N ARG A 190 -5.23 -15.85 3.09
CA ARG A 190 -6.45 -15.87 2.27
C ARG A 190 -6.21 -15.22 0.90
N ILE A 191 -5.57 -14.05 0.87
CA ILE A 191 -5.22 -13.34 -0.38
C ILE A 191 -4.26 -14.19 -1.24
N VAL A 192 -3.18 -14.72 -0.64
CA VAL A 192 -2.18 -15.53 -1.34
C VAL A 192 -2.79 -16.80 -1.92
N ASN A 193 -3.61 -17.51 -1.14
CA ASN A 193 -4.26 -18.74 -1.61
C ASN A 193 -5.24 -18.44 -2.76
N ASP A 194 -6.05 -17.40 -2.65
CA ASP A 194 -7.00 -17.02 -3.70
C ASP A 194 -6.29 -16.63 -5.01
N ALA A 195 -5.12 -15.99 -4.92
CA ALA A 195 -4.29 -15.65 -6.07
C ALA A 195 -3.65 -16.90 -6.70
N LEU A 196 -3.07 -17.79 -5.89
CA LEU A 196 -2.40 -19.01 -6.37
C LEU A 196 -3.36 -20.07 -6.92
N GLN A 197 -4.58 -20.16 -6.37
CA GLN A 197 -5.60 -21.12 -6.80
C GLN A 197 -6.41 -20.64 -8.01
N GLY A 198 -6.26 -19.38 -8.43
CA GLY A 198 -7.04 -18.80 -9.52
C GLY A 198 -8.49 -18.50 -9.17
N ASN A 199 -8.83 -18.41 -7.88
CA ASN A 199 -10.18 -18.08 -7.41
C ASN A 199 -10.50 -16.58 -7.56
N THR A 200 -9.48 -15.77 -7.81
CA THR A 200 -9.62 -14.34 -8.08
C THR A 200 -9.26 -14.02 -9.51
N SER A 201 -10.00 -13.12 -10.12
CA SER A 201 -9.74 -12.65 -11.48
C SER A 201 -9.57 -11.14 -11.51
N SER A 202 -8.69 -10.66 -12.38
CA SER A 202 -8.51 -9.22 -12.65
C SER A 202 -8.09 -8.36 -11.45
N ILE A 203 -7.55 -8.98 -10.39
CA ILE A 203 -6.96 -8.31 -9.24
C ILE A 203 -5.52 -8.82 -9.04
N GLY A 204 -4.61 -7.91 -8.71
CA GLY A 204 -3.26 -8.24 -8.27
C GLY A 204 -2.94 -7.53 -6.96
N PHE A 205 -2.09 -8.15 -6.14
CA PHE A 205 -1.61 -7.58 -4.88
C PHE A 205 -0.10 -7.41 -4.91
N MET A 206 0.37 -6.24 -4.47
CA MET A 206 1.78 -5.95 -4.22
C MET A 206 1.90 -5.49 -2.77
N MET A 207 2.63 -6.24 -1.95
CA MET A 207 2.80 -5.95 -0.53
C MET A 207 4.28 -5.73 -0.24
N CYS A 208 4.63 -4.55 0.25
CA CYS A 208 6.00 -4.16 0.54
C CYS A 208 6.30 -4.26 2.04
N GLY A 209 7.35 -4.99 2.40
CA GLY A 209 7.75 -5.21 3.78
C GLY A 209 9.25 -5.43 3.90
N THR A 210 9.74 -5.52 5.14
CA THR A 210 11.15 -5.75 5.42
C THR A 210 11.50 -7.24 5.34
N PRO A 211 12.77 -7.61 5.06
CA PRO A 211 13.21 -9.00 5.16
C PRO A 211 12.93 -9.61 6.53
N GLN A 212 13.06 -8.84 7.61
CA GLN A 212 12.73 -9.28 8.96
C GLN A 212 11.24 -9.61 9.12
N PHE A 213 10.34 -8.78 8.57
CA PHE A 213 8.90 -9.07 8.58
C PHE A 213 8.57 -10.37 7.86
N LEU A 214 9.26 -10.69 6.76
CA LEU A 214 9.08 -11.95 6.04
C LEU A 214 9.67 -13.14 6.81
N MET A 215 10.97 -13.08 7.13
CA MET A 215 11.78 -14.24 7.48
C MET A 215 11.81 -14.60 8.96
N ASP A 216 11.42 -13.69 9.87
CA ASP A 216 11.44 -13.97 11.31
C ASP A 216 10.46 -15.10 11.66
N THR A 217 10.98 -16.20 12.18
CA THR A 217 10.23 -17.43 12.51
C THR A 217 9.45 -17.36 13.82
N ARG A 218 9.60 -16.28 14.60
CA ARG A 218 8.87 -16.05 15.85
C ARG A 218 7.76 -15.00 15.70
N ARG A 219 8.00 -13.95 14.94
CA ARG A 219 7.09 -12.79 14.81
C ARG A 219 6.74 -12.40 13.38
N GLY A 220 7.52 -12.82 12.40
CA GLY A 220 7.30 -12.52 10.98
C GLY A 220 6.31 -13.48 10.32
N LEU A 221 6.13 -13.35 9.00
CA LEU A 221 5.24 -14.22 8.21
C LEU A 221 5.66 -15.69 8.29
N TYR A 222 6.96 -15.96 8.39
CA TYR A 222 7.49 -17.32 8.54
C TYR A 222 7.19 -17.96 9.91
N SER A 223 6.70 -17.19 10.89
CA SER A 223 6.16 -17.78 12.13
C SER A 223 4.83 -18.52 11.90
N TYR A 224 4.21 -18.36 10.73
CA TYR A 224 2.99 -19.05 10.35
C TYR A 224 3.28 -20.01 9.20
N GLU A 225 3.37 -21.31 9.52
CA GLU A 225 3.83 -22.38 8.61
C GLU A 225 3.09 -22.39 7.26
N ALA A 226 1.78 -22.12 7.27
CA ALA A 226 0.97 -22.06 6.07
C ALA A 226 1.39 -20.91 5.12
N LEU A 227 1.85 -19.77 5.64
CA LEU A 227 2.44 -18.71 4.83
C LEU A 227 3.88 -19.03 4.43
N GLN A 228 4.68 -19.57 5.37
CA GLN A 228 6.07 -19.95 5.09
C GLN A 228 6.16 -20.87 3.86
N SER A 229 5.33 -21.92 3.82
CA SER A 229 5.33 -22.86 2.69
C SER A 229 4.93 -22.23 1.34
N ARG A 230 4.12 -21.16 1.36
CA ARG A 230 3.67 -20.44 0.15
C ARG A 230 4.65 -19.37 -0.30
N LEU A 231 5.35 -18.75 0.64
CA LEU A 231 6.24 -17.61 0.41
C LEU A 231 7.72 -18.01 0.36
N ALA A 232 8.04 -19.28 0.64
CA ALA A 232 9.40 -19.79 0.60
C ALA A 232 10.05 -19.53 -0.76
N GLU A 233 11.28 -19.06 -0.71
CA GLU A 233 12.08 -18.81 -1.90
C GLU A 233 12.49 -20.11 -2.58
N ASN A 234 12.77 -19.99 -3.88
CA ASN A 234 13.28 -21.09 -4.66
C ASN A 234 14.71 -21.43 -4.22
N GLN A 235 14.90 -22.62 -3.65
CA GLN A 235 16.20 -23.10 -3.15
C GLN A 235 17.27 -23.23 -4.25
N PHE A 236 16.87 -23.27 -5.52
CA PHE A 236 17.79 -23.32 -6.66
C PHE A 236 18.22 -21.95 -7.16
N ALA A 237 17.58 -20.85 -6.73
CA ALA A 237 17.96 -19.48 -7.06
C ALA A 237 19.17 -19.03 -6.22
N THR A 238 20.29 -19.73 -6.38
CA THR A 238 21.56 -19.48 -5.67
C THR A 238 22.67 -19.11 -6.66
N GLY A 239 23.79 -18.58 -6.14
CA GLY A 239 24.97 -18.30 -6.98
C GLY A 239 24.78 -17.16 -7.99
N GLY A 240 23.91 -16.18 -7.68
CA GLY A 240 23.60 -15.06 -8.58
C GLY A 240 22.44 -15.32 -9.55
N LEU A 241 21.83 -16.50 -9.50
CA LEU A 241 20.58 -16.77 -10.21
C LEU A 241 19.42 -16.03 -9.55
N VAL A 242 18.60 -15.37 -10.37
CA VAL A 242 17.43 -14.59 -9.91
C VAL A 242 16.16 -15.27 -10.39
N ASP A 243 15.30 -15.67 -9.45
CA ASP A 243 13.97 -16.16 -9.74
C ASP A 243 12.92 -15.09 -9.41
N LEU A 244 12.28 -14.53 -10.44
CA LEU A 244 11.21 -13.54 -10.33
C LEU A 244 9.82 -14.15 -10.53
N SER A 245 9.72 -15.48 -10.64
CA SER A 245 8.45 -16.19 -10.84
C SER A 245 7.71 -16.48 -9.53
N GLY A 246 8.42 -16.43 -8.41
CA GLY A 246 7.87 -16.65 -7.08
C GLY A 246 6.99 -15.50 -6.57
N PRO A 247 6.22 -15.74 -5.49
CA PRO A 247 5.33 -14.73 -4.88
C PRO A 247 6.10 -13.69 -4.06
N VAL A 248 7.40 -13.90 -3.83
CA VAL A 248 8.30 -13.00 -3.12
C VAL A 248 9.39 -12.56 -4.09
N ILE A 249 9.61 -11.24 -4.16
CA ILE A 249 10.72 -10.63 -4.90
C ILE A 249 11.59 -9.91 -3.88
N ASN A 250 12.81 -10.41 -3.66
CA ASN A 250 13.79 -9.73 -2.80
C ASN A 250 14.49 -8.62 -3.58
N LEU A 251 14.42 -7.41 -3.04
CA LEU A 251 15.18 -6.27 -3.56
C LEU A 251 16.59 -6.29 -2.95
N GLN A 252 17.61 -6.34 -3.80
CA GLN A 252 18.99 -6.26 -3.37
C GLN A 252 19.33 -4.85 -2.87
N SER A 253 20.23 -4.76 -1.89
CA SER A 253 20.78 -3.47 -1.47
C SER A 253 21.57 -2.83 -2.62
N LEU A 254 21.64 -1.49 -2.61
CA LEU A 254 22.42 -0.75 -3.61
C LEU A 254 23.90 -1.11 -3.49
N THR A 255 24.53 -1.40 -4.63
CA THR A 255 25.99 -1.57 -4.71
C THR A 255 26.70 -0.20 -4.58
N PRO A 256 28.00 -0.16 -4.28
CA PRO A 256 28.77 1.08 -4.35
C PRO A 256 28.61 1.79 -5.69
N GLU A 257 28.59 1.03 -6.79
CA GLU A 257 28.40 1.56 -8.14
C GLU A 257 27.01 2.19 -8.31
N ASP A 258 25.95 1.53 -7.85
CA ASP A 258 24.59 2.08 -7.87
C ASP A 258 24.49 3.36 -7.04
N LEU A 259 25.17 3.40 -5.89
CA LEU A 259 25.19 4.55 -5.00
C LEU A 259 25.93 5.74 -5.64
N LEU A 260 27.03 5.50 -6.34
CA LEU A 260 27.75 6.53 -7.09
C LEU A 260 26.85 7.15 -8.17
N VAL A 261 26.10 6.32 -8.90
CA VAL A 261 25.10 6.77 -9.89
C VAL A 261 23.98 7.56 -9.22
N LEU A 262 23.49 7.09 -8.06
CA LEU A 262 22.48 7.79 -7.28
C LEU A 262 22.94 9.19 -6.85
N LEU A 263 24.15 9.32 -6.28
CA LEU A 263 24.71 10.60 -5.87
C LEU A 263 24.94 11.55 -7.07
N SER A 264 25.38 10.99 -8.19
CA SER A 264 25.52 11.75 -9.44
C SER A 264 24.18 12.33 -9.91
N ASN A 265 23.13 11.52 -9.89
CA ASN A 265 21.78 11.93 -10.24
C ASN A 265 21.22 12.97 -9.26
N ILE A 266 21.46 12.80 -7.95
CA ILE A 266 21.05 13.78 -6.93
C ILE A 266 21.73 15.13 -7.15
N ARG A 267 23.05 15.13 -7.41
CA ARG A 267 23.80 16.36 -7.73
C ARG A 267 23.20 17.04 -8.97
N ASN A 268 22.87 16.26 -10.00
CA ASN A 268 22.25 16.79 -11.22
C ASN A 268 20.86 17.39 -10.96
N VAL A 269 20.03 16.72 -10.16
CA VAL A 269 18.71 17.22 -9.76
C VAL A 269 18.84 18.50 -8.93
N PHE A 270 19.78 18.54 -7.98
CA PHE A 270 20.07 19.73 -7.16
C PHE A 270 20.46 20.92 -8.04
N ALA A 271 21.21 20.67 -9.11
CA ALA A 271 21.61 21.67 -10.10
C ALA A 271 20.53 21.99 -11.14
N ALA A 272 19.30 21.48 -10.98
CA ALA A 272 18.19 21.62 -11.94
C ALA A 272 18.56 21.16 -13.37
N GLY A 273 19.44 20.18 -13.50
CA GLY A 273 19.89 19.64 -14.78
C GLY A 273 21.00 20.44 -15.49
N ASP A 274 21.57 21.46 -14.84
CA ASP A 274 22.62 22.30 -15.40
C ASP A 274 24.00 21.93 -14.79
N PRO A 275 24.89 21.26 -15.55
CA PRO A 275 26.21 20.87 -15.06
C PRO A 275 27.09 22.04 -14.61
N SER A 276 26.84 23.26 -15.11
CA SER A 276 27.61 24.45 -14.69
C SER A 276 27.32 24.87 -13.26
N LYS A 277 26.21 24.40 -12.68
CA LYS A 277 25.79 24.69 -11.29
C LYS A 277 26.21 23.60 -10.30
N TYR A 278 27.05 22.65 -10.71
CA TYR A 278 27.53 21.61 -9.80
C TYR A 278 28.38 22.24 -8.69
N LEU A 279 27.91 22.10 -7.46
CA LEU A 279 28.59 22.58 -6.26
C LEU A 279 29.80 21.71 -5.87
N VAL A 280 29.86 20.48 -6.39
CA VAL A 280 30.94 19.53 -6.14
C VAL A 280 31.38 18.84 -7.43
N PRO A 281 32.69 18.64 -7.64
CA PRO A 281 33.23 17.92 -8.79
C PRO A 281 32.98 16.40 -8.67
N ASP A 282 33.24 15.66 -9.75
CA ASP A 282 33.03 14.19 -9.79
C ASP A 282 33.85 13.44 -8.73
N GLU A 283 35.06 13.90 -8.45
CA GLU A 283 35.95 13.35 -7.41
C GLU A 283 35.37 13.47 -5.99
N ALA A 284 34.42 14.39 -5.76
CA ALA A 284 33.79 14.55 -4.46
C ALA A 284 32.80 13.42 -4.14
N LEU A 285 32.24 12.75 -5.15
CA LEU A 285 31.29 11.66 -4.94
C LEU A 285 31.94 10.41 -4.32
N PRO A 286 33.03 9.84 -4.87
CA PRO A 286 33.73 8.73 -4.21
C PRO A 286 34.38 9.16 -2.90
N ALA A 287 34.81 10.42 -2.76
CA ALA A 287 35.34 10.94 -1.49
C ALA A 287 34.26 10.97 -0.39
N PHE A 288 33.04 11.41 -0.72
CA PHE A 288 31.89 11.36 0.19
C PHE A 288 31.52 9.91 0.54
N MET A 289 31.51 9.00 -0.44
CA MET A 289 31.24 7.59 -0.19
C MET A 289 32.28 6.97 0.76
N HIS A 290 33.56 7.24 0.54
CA HIS A 290 34.64 6.76 1.41
C HIS A 290 34.54 7.32 2.83
N HIS A 291 34.14 8.59 2.97
CA HIS A 291 33.88 9.19 4.28
C HIS A 291 32.76 8.47 5.03
N CYS A 292 31.66 8.18 4.34
CA CYS A 292 30.54 7.47 4.95
C CYS A 292 30.88 6.01 5.30
N ASP A 293 31.58 5.30 4.42
CA ASP A 293 32.04 3.92 4.65
C ASP A 293 32.90 3.83 5.92
N ARG A 294 33.85 4.76 6.12
CA ARG A 294 34.70 4.81 7.32
C ARG A 294 33.96 5.12 8.62
N ARG A 295 32.84 5.85 8.55
CA ARG A 295 32.08 6.28 9.73
C ARG A 295 31.00 5.29 10.14
N ILE A 296 30.40 4.60 9.17
CA ILE A 296 29.18 3.78 9.36
C ILE A 296 29.46 2.29 9.13
N GLY A 297 30.53 1.93 8.41
CA GLY A 297 30.85 0.55 8.01
C GLY A 297 29.85 -0.03 7.01
N GLU A 298 29.74 -1.36 6.93
CA GLU A 298 28.82 -2.07 6.01
C GLU A 298 27.34 -1.67 6.14
N ALA A 299 26.93 -1.05 7.26
CA ALA A 299 25.57 -0.53 7.43
C ALA A 299 25.25 0.66 6.49
N TYR A 300 26.28 1.28 5.90
CA TYR A 300 26.18 2.35 4.92
C TYR A 300 25.38 1.94 3.67
N PHE A 301 25.70 0.77 3.09
CA PHE A 301 25.04 0.26 1.87
C PHE A 301 23.62 -0.24 2.14
N ARG A 302 23.27 -0.46 3.41
CA ARG A 302 21.94 -0.92 3.82
C ARG A 302 20.93 0.21 3.99
N THR A 303 21.38 1.46 4.10
CA THR A 303 20.50 2.60 4.42
C THR A 303 20.63 3.77 3.43
N PRO A 304 20.23 3.59 2.15
CA PRO A 304 20.33 4.62 1.11
C PRO A 304 19.74 5.98 1.53
N ARG A 305 18.64 5.98 2.28
CA ARG A 305 17.95 7.19 2.75
C ARG A 305 18.88 8.13 3.54
N THR A 306 19.67 7.58 4.45
CA THR A 306 20.56 8.38 5.31
C THR A 306 21.71 8.97 4.50
N THR A 307 22.27 8.20 3.57
CA THR A 307 23.29 8.67 2.64
C THR A 307 22.79 9.80 1.76
N VAL A 308 21.62 9.63 1.15
CA VAL A 308 20.98 10.67 0.32
C VAL A 308 20.75 11.94 1.12
N LYS A 309 20.20 11.82 2.34
CA LYS A 309 19.97 12.97 3.22
C LYS A 309 21.26 13.72 3.56
N ALA A 310 22.31 13.00 3.97
CA ALA A 310 23.59 13.60 4.30
C ALA A 310 24.23 14.31 3.10
N PHE A 311 24.12 13.72 1.89
CA PHE A 311 24.65 14.33 0.69
C PHE A 311 23.88 15.60 0.29
N VAL A 312 22.55 15.57 0.34
CA VAL A 312 21.73 16.77 0.08
C VAL A 312 22.04 17.87 1.09
N GLN A 313 22.21 17.53 2.37
CA GLN A 313 22.63 18.50 3.41
C GLN A 313 23.99 19.13 3.10
N LEU A 314 24.97 18.34 2.64
CA LEU A 314 26.26 18.86 2.20
C LEU A 314 26.09 19.87 1.05
N LEU A 315 25.31 19.53 0.02
CA LEU A 315 25.03 20.42 -1.12
C LEU A 315 24.34 21.71 -0.67
N SER A 316 23.33 21.62 0.20
CA SER A 316 22.63 22.79 0.73
C SER A 316 23.55 23.72 1.54
N VAL A 317 24.52 23.18 2.28
CA VAL A 317 25.51 24.00 3.00
C VAL A 317 26.44 24.70 2.00
N LEU A 318 26.92 24.00 0.97
CA LEU A 318 27.78 24.59 -0.05
C LEU A 318 27.07 25.70 -0.84
N GLU A 319 25.80 25.51 -1.18
CA GLU A 319 24.99 26.50 -1.88
C GLU A 319 24.88 27.82 -1.10
N GLN A 320 24.67 27.71 0.22
CA GLN A 320 24.53 28.87 1.11
C GLN A 320 25.87 29.52 1.48
N ASN A 321 27.00 28.85 1.22
CA ASN A 321 28.33 29.31 1.61
C ASN A 321 29.32 29.22 0.43
N PRO A 322 29.30 30.16 -0.53
CA PRO A 322 30.11 30.10 -1.75
C PRO A 322 31.63 30.07 -1.56
N GLY A 323 32.14 30.41 -0.36
CA GLY A 323 33.56 30.33 -0.01
C GLY A 323 33.97 29.00 0.66
N ALA A 324 33.01 28.16 1.02
CA ALA A 324 33.28 26.89 1.69
C ALA A 324 33.80 25.85 0.68
N ARG A 325 34.75 25.02 1.12
CA ARG A 325 35.27 23.91 0.33
C ARG A 325 34.63 22.61 0.79
N TRP A 326 34.21 21.79 -0.16
CA TRP A 326 33.57 20.50 0.14
C TRP A 326 34.52 19.56 0.91
N GLN A 327 35.83 19.64 0.67
CA GLN A 327 36.85 18.86 1.39
C GLN A 327 36.83 19.15 2.89
N ASP A 328 36.68 20.42 3.27
CA ASP A 328 36.66 20.84 4.68
C ASP A 328 35.39 20.35 5.38
N LEU A 329 34.26 20.38 4.67
CA LEU A 329 32.97 19.91 5.19
C LEU A 329 32.93 18.39 5.35
N LEU A 330 33.50 17.61 4.43
CA LEU A 330 33.58 16.15 4.59
C LEU A 330 34.29 15.76 5.90
N GLY A 331 35.36 16.46 6.28
CA GLY A 331 36.04 16.21 7.56
C GLY A 331 35.17 16.48 8.80
N GLN A 332 34.14 17.32 8.69
CA GLN A 332 33.32 17.80 9.81
C GLN A 332 31.91 17.17 9.86
N VAL A 333 31.39 16.67 8.74
CA VAL A 333 30.05 16.07 8.66
C VAL A 333 30.02 14.78 9.47
N GLN A 334 29.21 14.78 10.54
CA GLN A 334 28.85 13.57 11.28
C GLN A 334 27.64 12.92 10.63
N VAL A 335 27.82 11.71 10.09
CA VAL A 335 26.70 10.90 9.62
C VAL A 335 26.34 9.92 10.73
N ALA A 336 25.13 10.07 11.29
CA ALA A 336 24.63 9.16 12.31
C ALA A 336 24.30 7.79 11.68
N ALA A 337 24.60 6.71 12.40
CA ALA A 337 24.13 5.39 12.00
C ALA A 337 22.60 5.33 12.13
N ASP A 338 21.93 4.79 11.12
CA ASP A 338 20.48 4.71 11.10
C ASP A 338 20.03 3.52 11.98
N LEU A 339 19.66 3.81 13.23
CA LEU A 339 19.18 2.80 14.18
C LEU A 339 17.73 2.36 13.90
N HIS A 340 17.04 2.96 12.93
CA HIS A 340 15.66 2.59 12.57
C HIS A 340 15.48 1.13 12.09
N GLY A 341 16.57 0.41 11.80
CA GLY A 341 16.56 -1.04 11.53
C GLY A 341 16.96 -1.94 12.71
N GLN A 342 17.45 -1.38 13.83
CA GLN A 342 17.97 -2.15 14.98
C GLN A 342 17.36 -1.74 16.34
N GLU A 343 16.71 -0.58 16.45
CA GLU A 343 16.16 -0.06 17.72
C GLU A 343 14.78 -0.60 18.13
N GLU A 344 14.20 -1.54 17.40
CA GLU A 344 12.96 -2.24 17.84
C GLU A 344 13.25 -3.64 18.41
N MET A 345 14.31 -3.80 19.20
CA MET A 345 14.31 -4.86 20.20
C MET A 345 13.36 -4.47 21.34
N VAL A 346 12.12 -4.94 21.24
CA VAL A 346 11.19 -4.96 22.37
C VAL A 346 11.91 -5.66 23.53
N PRO A 347 12.04 -5.06 24.73
CA PRO A 347 12.63 -5.74 25.86
C PRO A 347 11.80 -7.00 26.15
N GLU A 348 12.46 -8.15 26.24
CA GLU A 348 11.82 -9.40 26.67
C GLU A 348 11.28 -9.22 28.10
N GLY A 349 9.96 -9.07 28.21
CA GLY A 349 9.25 -9.19 29.48
C GLY A 349 9.25 -10.65 29.93
N GLY A 350 9.84 -10.91 31.09
CA GLY A 350 9.89 -12.22 31.73
C GLY A 350 8.51 -12.82 32.08
N PRO A 351 8.50 -14.06 32.61
CA PRO A 351 7.30 -14.90 32.65
C PRO A 351 6.20 -14.31 33.55
N GLN A 352 5.00 -14.15 32.97
CA GLN A 352 3.77 -13.94 33.74
C GLN A 352 3.41 -15.21 34.50
N ALA A 353 3.39 -15.08 35.82
CA ALA A 353 2.88 -16.09 36.73
C ALA A 353 1.35 -16.19 36.61
N GLY A 354 0.90 -17.44 36.42
CA GLY A 354 -0.32 -18.06 36.95
C GLY A 354 -1.57 -17.22 37.15
N ASP A 355 -2.55 -17.56 36.33
CA ASP A 355 -4.00 -17.44 36.53
C ASP A 355 -4.46 -17.77 37.96
N GLY A 356 -5.46 -17.03 38.44
CA GLY A 356 -5.98 -17.11 39.80
C GLY A 356 -7.25 -16.29 39.95
N ASP A 357 -8.31 -16.79 39.32
CA ASP A 357 -9.72 -16.43 39.43
C ASP A 357 -10.16 -16.21 40.89
N GLU A 358 -10.71 -15.04 41.24
CA GLU A 358 -11.80 -14.95 42.21
C GLU A 358 -12.55 -13.60 42.14
N LEU A 359 -13.82 -13.74 41.78
CA LEU A 359 -14.88 -12.74 41.78
C LEU A 359 -15.18 -12.18 43.19
N THR A 360 -15.65 -10.93 43.20
CA THR A 360 -16.57 -10.32 44.18
C THR A 360 -16.12 -10.14 45.64
N SER A 361 -15.98 -8.89 46.08
CA SER A 361 -16.94 -8.26 47.00
C SER A 361 -16.55 -6.84 47.41
N LEU A 362 -17.49 -5.91 47.21
CA LEU A 362 -17.54 -4.61 47.86
C LEU A 362 -17.56 -4.78 49.40
N ARG A 363 -16.80 -3.93 50.12
CA ARG A 363 -17.26 -3.31 51.38
C ARG A 363 -16.79 -1.86 51.48
N ILE A 364 -17.76 -0.97 51.63
CA ILE A 364 -17.61 0.44 52.02
C ILE A 364 -17.75 0.52 53.55
N GLY A 365 -17.00 1.42 54.18
CA GLY A 365 -17.14 1.87 55.57
C GLY A 365 -15.97 1.43 56.46
N THR A 366 -15.30 2.29 57.20
CA THR A 366 -15.64 3.62 57.76
C THR A 366 -14.46 4.58 57.70
#